data_AF-A0AAW9IWZ9-F1
#
_entry.id   AF-A0AAW9IWZ9-F1
#
_cell.length_a   1.000
_cell.length_b   1.000
_cell.length_c   1.000
_cell.angle_alpha   90.00
_cell.angle_beta   90.00
_cell.angle_gamma   90.00
#
_symmetry.space_group_name_H-M   'P 1'
#
loop_
_entity.id
_entity.type
_entity.pdbx_description
1 polymer ?
#
loop_
_entity_poly.entity_id
_entity_poly.type
_entity_poly.pdbx_seq_one_letter_code
_entity_poly.pdbx_strand_id
1 'polypeptide(L)'
;ARIMAKYLKALGYLTSGHLVEVSRNDLIGQYVGETAQKTIKKLNSAMGGILFIDEAYSIARDENDTFGIEAVDTIVKAIEDNRDNLVVILAGYTKEMEDFLKINSGLKSRFNYTVDFEDYTPIELLEISKVIAKSNGYIIDEILDERLVELFET
;
A
#
# COMPACT_ATOMS: atom_id res chain seq x y z
N ALA A 1 1.89 -1.29 7.10
CA ALA A 1 0.74 -2.18 7.38
C ALA A 1 0.86 -3.08 8.63
N ARG A 2 2.03 -3.64 8.98
CA ARG A 2 2.15 -4.63 10.09
C ARG A 2 1.67 -4.12 11.46
N ILE A 3 1.94 -2.86 11.80
CA ILE A 3 1.49 -2.25 13.06
C ILE A 3 -0.04 -2.15 13.09
N MET A 4 -0.65 -1.67 12.00
CA MET A 4 -2.10 -1.60 11.85
C MET A 4 -2.76 -2.97 12.01
N ALA A 5 -2.18 -4.02 11.43
CA ALA A 5 -2.70 -5.38 11.55
C ALA A 5 -2.76 -5.86 13.03
N LYS A 6 -1.70 -5.58 13.80
CA LYS A 6 -1.65 -5.88 15.23
C LYS A 6 -2.67 -5.06 16.02
N TYR A 7 -2.81 -3.78 15.69
CA TYR A 7 -3.73 -2.88 16.38
C TYR A 7 -5.19 -3.27 16.14
N LEU A 8 -5.59 -3.47 14.89
CA LEU A 8 -6.95 -3.88 14.53
C LEU A 8 -7.33 -5.26 15.09
N LYS A 9 -6.36 -6.18 15.15
CA LYS A 9 -6.54 -7.45 15.86
C LYS A 9 -6.80 -7.24 17.35
N ALA A 10 -6.00 -6.41 18.01
CA ALA A 10 -6.14 -6.14 19.44
C ALA A 10 -7.50 -5.49 19.78
N LEU A 11 -8.05 -4.69 18.86
CA LEU A 11 -9.38 -4.10 18.96
C LEU A 11 -10.52 -5.07 18.58
N GLY A 12 -10.22 -6.27 18.11
CA GLY A 12 -11.21 -7.29 17.74
C GLY A 12 -11.83 -7.12 16.35
N TYR A 13 -11.33 -6.19 15.52
CA TYR A 13 -11.77 -6.02 14.13
C TYR A 13 -11.21 -7.09 13.18
N LEU A 14 -10.10 -7.73 13.55
CA LEU A 14 -9.46 -8.78 12.76
C LEU A 14 -9.29 -10.04 13.61
N THR A 15 -9.66 -11.19 13.06
CA THR A 15 -9.54 -12.49 13.76
C THR A 15 -8.08 -12.96 13.90
N SER A 16 -7.23 -12.74 12.89
CA SER A 16 -5.84 -13.21 12.85
C SER A 16 -4.81 -12.08 12.86
N GLY A 17 -5.08 -10.97 12.17
CA GLY A 17 -4.18 -9.82 12.06
C GLY A 17 -2.88 -10.09 11.32
N HIS A 18 -2.84 -11.11 10.45
CA HIS A 18 -1.72 -11.33 9.54
C HIS A 18 -1.80 -10.36 8.36
N LEU A 19 -0.68 -10.26 7.63
CA LEU A 19 -0.53 -9.36 6.49
C LEU A 19 -0.21 -10.18 5.25
N VAL A 20 -0.95 -9.94 4.16
CA VAL A 20 -0.67 -10.48 2.83
C VAL A 20 -0.31 -9.32 1.92
N GLU A 21 0.92 -9.28 1.47
CA GLU A 21 1.43 -8.27 0.53
C GLU A 21 1.29 -8.79 -0.90
N VAL A 22 0.75 -7.97 -1.81
CA VAL A 22 0.53 -8.31 -3.22
C VAL A 22 0.83 -7.14 -4.13
N SER A 23 1.13 -7.45 -5.39
CA SER A 23 1.32 -6.50 -6.49
C SER A 23 0.35 -6.81 -7.65
N ARG A 24 0.36 -6.01 -8.74
CA ARG A 24 -0.39 -6.33 -9.97
C ARG A 24 -0.18 -7.78 -10.44
N ASN A 25 1.07 -8.24 -10.45
CA ASN A 25 1.43 -9.57 -10.94
C ASN A 25 0.80 -10.72 -10.14
N ASP A 26 0.42 -10.46 -8.88
CA ASP A 26 -0.25 -11.41 -8.01
C ASP A 26 -1.76 -11.50 -8.25
N LEU A 27 -2.35 -10.48 -8.88
CA LEU A 27 -3.80 -10.32 -9.02
C LEU A 27 -4.25 -10.55 -10.46
N ILE A 28 -3.47 -10.08 -11.44
CA ILE A 28 -3.82 -10.15 -12.86
C ILE A 28 -3.42 -11.51 -13.46
N GLY A 29 -4.36 -12.13 -14.18
CA GLY A 29 -4.15 -13.37 -14.94
C GLY A 29 -3.57 -13.10 -16.33
N GLN A 30 -3.20 -14.17 -17.03
CA GLN A 30 -2.73 -14.11 -18.42
C GLN A 30 -3.87 -14.32 -19.43
N TYR A 31 -4.99 -14.87 -18.97
CA TYR A 31 -6.14 -15.21 -19.81
C TYR A 31 -7.47 -14.71 -19.22
N VAL A 32 -8.49 -14.56 -20.08
CA VAL A 32 -9.84 -14.14 -19.70
C VAL A 32 -10.43 -15.09 -18.65
N GLY A 33 -10.94 -14.51 -17.55
CA GLY A 33 -11.53 -15.24 -16.42
C GLY A 33 -10.52 -15.77 -15.39
N GLU A 34 -9.22 -15.66 -15.63
CA GLU A 34 -8.18 -16.04 -14.66
C GLU A 34 -7.99 -14.95 -13.59
N THR A 35 -8.10 -13.68 -13.97
CA THR A 35 -7.84 -12.53 -13.08
C THR A 35 -8.76 -12.53 -11.86
N ALA A 36 -10.07 -12.72 -12.04
CA ALA A 36 -11.00 -12.84 -10.92
C ALA A 36 -10.62 -13.98 -9.96
N GLN A 37 -10.29 -15.16 -10.49
CA GLN A 37 -9.91 -16.31 -9.67
C GLN A 37 -8.64 -16.05 -8.86
N LYS A 38 -7.62 -15.48 -9.51
CA LYS A 38 -6.33 -15.16 -8.90
C LYS A 38 -6.47 -14.09 -7.81
N THR A 39 -7.28 -13.07 -8.08
CA THR A 39 -7.62 -12.01 -7.12
C THR A 39 -8.39 -12.57 -5.91
N ILE A 40 -9.43 -13.39 -6.14
CA ILE A 40 -10.18 -14.07 -5.07
C ILE A 40 -9.25 -14.93 -4.21
N LYS A 41 -8.32 -15.66 -4.81
CA LYS A 41 -7.37 -16.49 -4.06
C LYS A 41 -6.52 -15.67 -3.09
N LYS A 42 -6.05 -14.48 -3.50
CA LYS A 42 -5.29 -13.58 -2.63
C LYS A 42 -6.17 -12.94 -1.56
N LEU A 43 -7.39 -12.53 -1.89
CA LEU A 43 -8.38 -12.02 -0.93
C LEU A 43 -8.69 -13.06 0.15
N ASN A 44 -8.96 -14.30 -0.24
CA ASN A 44 -9.21 -15.41 0.69
C ASN A 44 -8.00 -15.67 1.60
N SER A 45 -6.78 -15.55 1.07
CA SER A 45 -5.58 -15.72 1.89
C SER A 45 -5.38 -14.60 2.92
N ALA A 46 -6.00 -13.44 2.72
CA ALA A 46 -5.93 -12.29 3.63
C ALA A 46 -7.12 -12.23 4.62
N MET A 47 -8.04 -13.20 4.55
CA MET A 47 -9.24 -13.21 5.39
C MET A 47 -8.88 -13.30 6.87
N GLY A 48 -9.44 -12.41 7.68
CA GLY A 48 -9.08 -12.23 9.08
C GLY A 48 -7.82 -11.38 9.31
N GLY A 49 -7.28 -10.79 8.26
CA GLY A 49 -6.05 -10.00 8.27
C GLY A 49 -6.15 -8.77 7.37
N ILE A 50 -5.00 -8.36 6.85
CA ILE A 50 -4.85 -7.23 5.94
C ILE A 50 -4.34 -7.73 4.59
N LEU A 51 -5.02 -7.35 3.50
CA LEU A 51 -4.46 -7.38 2.15
C LEU A 51 -3.81 -6.02 1.86
N PHE A 52 -2.49 -6.00 1.71
CA PHE A 52 -1.74 -4.80 1.36
C PHE A 52 -1.34 -4.87 -0.11
N ILE A 53 -1.78 -3.89 -0.88
CA ILE A 53 -1.53 -3.79 -2.31
C ILE A 53 -0.56 -2.64 -2.52
N ASP A 54 0.66 -2.99 -2.92
CA ASP A 54 1.67 -2.00 -3.28
C ASP A 54 1.50 -1.54 -4.73
N GLU A 55 1.84 -0.26 -4.98
CA GLU A 55 1.61 0.43 -6.25
C GLU A 55 0.23 0.13 -6.85
N ALA A 56 -0.83 0.32 -6.06
CA ALA A 56 -2.18 -0.14 -6.42
C ALA A 56 -2.72 0.46 -7.73
N TYR A 57 -2.29 1.68 -8.08
CA TYR A 57 -2.58 2.31 -9.38
C TYR A 57 -2.09 1.47 -10.57
N SER A 58 -1.11 0.59 -10.37
CA SER A 58 -0.64 -0.33 -11.40
C SER A 58 -1.66 -1.43 -11.72
N ILE A 59 -2.67 -1.70 -10.88
CA ILE A 59 -3.67 -2.76 -11.11
C ILE A 59 -4.56 -2.44 -12.31
N ALA A 60 -4.98 -1.18 -12.47
CA ALA A 60 -5.76 -0.72 -13.60
C ALA A 60 -5.15 0.57 -14.10
N ARG A 61 -4.47 0.51 -15.26
CA ARG A 61 -3.72 1.66 -15.81
C ARG A 61 -4.62 2.67 -16.51
N ASP A 62 -5.68 2.19 -17.15
CA ASP A 62 -6.67 2.99 -17.86
C ASP A 62 -7.99 2.20 -18.00
N GLU A 63 -9.02 2.84 -18.56
CA GLU A 63 -10.35 2.25 -18.77
C GLU A 63 -10.38 1.09 -19.79
N ASN A 64 -9.30 0.88 -20.56
CA ASN A 64 -9.18 -0.21 -21.52
C ASN A 64 -8.47 -1.44 -20.94
N ASP A 65 -7.89 -1.34 -19.74
CA ASP A 65 -7.28 -2.47 -19.02
C ASP A 65 -8.36 -3.37 -18.40
N THR A 66 -9.03 -4.14 -19.25
CA THR A 66 -10.17 -4.99 -18.88
C THR A 66 -9.84 -5.98 -17.77
N PHE A 67 -8.63 -6.54 -17.76
CA PHE A 67 -8.19 -7.42 -16.68
C PHE A 67 -7.98 -6.65 -15.38
N GLY A 68 -7.37 -5.46 -15.44
CA GLY A 68 -7.22 -4.58 -14.29
C GLY A 68 -8.56 -4.21 -13.65
N ILE A 69 -9.52 -3.83 -14.48
CA ILE A 69 -10.89 -3.49 -14.05
C ILE A 69 -11.56 -4.70 -13.40
N GLU A 70 -11.42 -5.90 -13.99
CA GLU A 70 -11.96 -7.13 -13.40
C GLU A 70 -11.38 -7.41 -11.99
N ALA A 71 -10.08 -7.19 -11.79
CA ALA A 71 -9.46 -7.31 -10.47
C ALA A 71 -10.00 -6.27 -9.48
N VAL A 72 -10.14 -5.02 -9.91
CA VAL A 72 -10.70 -3.93 -9.10
C VAL A 72 -12.12 -4.25 -8.66
N ASP A 73 -12.99 -4.65 -9.58
CA ASP A 73 -14.38 -5.00 -9.27
C ASP A 73 -14.45 -6.17 -8.28
N THR A 74 -13.57 -7.15 -8.46
CA THR A 74 -13.44 -8.30 -7.54
C THR A 74 -13.03 -7.86 -6.14
N ILE A 75 -12.07 -6.93 -6.02
CA ILE A 75 -11.64 -6.37 -4.72
C ILE A 75 -12.78 -5.58 -4.07
N VAL A 76 -13.44 -4.69 -4.80
CA VAL A 76 -14.55 -3.87 -4.27
C VAL A 76 -15.66 -4.77 -3.73
N LYS A 77 -16.05 -5.79 -4.50
CA LYS A 77 -17.05 -6.76 -4.05
C LYS A 77 -16.63 -7.51 -2.78
N ALA A 78 -15.38 -7.95 -2.71
CA ALA A 78 -14.89 -8.68 -1.53
C ALA A 78 -14.84 -7.80 -0.27
N ILE A 79 -14.53 -6.51 -0.41
CA ILE A 79 -14.58 -5.54 0.70
C ILE A 79 -16.02 -5.41 1.22
N GLU A 80 -17.00 -5.34 0.32
CA GLU A 80 -18.42 -5.27 0.71
C GLU A 80 -18.88 -6.54 1.42
N ASP A 81 -18.56 -7.71 0.85
CA ASP A 81 -19.00 -9.01 1.35
C ASP A 81 -18.33 -9.38 2.69
N ASN A 82 -17.13 -8.86 2.97
CA ASN A 82 -16.29 -9.28 4.10
C ASN A 82 -15.83 -8.12 4.99
N ARG A 83 -16.58 -7.02 5.04
CA ARG A 83 -16.22 -5.78 5.78
C ARG A 83 -15.86 -5.98 7.25
N ASP A 84 -16.39 -7.02 7.89
CA ASP A 84 -16.21 -7.29 9.32
C ASP A 84 -14.97 -8.16 9.62
N ASN A 85 -14.25 -8.64 8.59
CA ASN A 85 -13.15 -9.58 8.77
C ASN A 85 -12.02 -9.44 7.72
N LEU A 86 -12.06 -8.44 6.85
CA LEU A 86 -11.02 -8.16 5.87
C LEU A 86 -10.75 -6.66 5.81
N VAL A 87 -9.48 -6.29 5.90
CA VAL A 87 -9.04 -4.90 5.67
C VAL A 87 -8.13 -4.88 4.44
N VAL A 88 -8.40 -3.97 3.52
CA VAL A 88 -7.59 -3.76 2.32
C VAL A 88 -6.89 -2.41 2.45
N ILE A 89 -5.58 -2.39 2.24
CA ILE A 89 -4.77 -1.17 2.22
C ILE A 89 -4.16 -1.04 0.83
N LEU A 90 -4.43 0.09 0.18
CA LEU A 90 -3.78 0.47 -1.07
C LEU A 90 -2.63 1.42 -0.77
N ALA A 91 -1.48 1.19 -1.39
CA ALA A 91 -0.33 2.08 -1.31
C ALA A 91 0.13 2.49 -2.72
N GLY A 92 0.72 3.67 -2.81
CA GLY A 92 1.22 4.24 -4.04
C GLY A 92 1.45 5.74 -3.91
N TYR A 93 2.02 6.34 -4.95
CA TYR A 93 2.20 7.79 -5.04
C TYR A 93 0.85 8.52 -5.10
N THR A 94 0.77 9.66 -4.41
CA THR A 94 -0.49 10.39 -4.17
C THR A 94 -1.23 10.71 -5.46
N LYS A 95 -0.53 11.25 -6.47
CA LYS A 95 -1.16 11.66 -7.73
C LYS A 95 -1.72 10.48 -8.51
N GLU A 96 -0.96 9.40 -8.59
CA GLU A 96 -1.32 8.17 -9.28
C GLU A 96 -2.50 7.48 -8.58
N MET A 97 -2.53 7.52 -7.25
CA MET A 97 -3.64 7.02 -6.44
C MET A 97 -4.92 7.84 -6.65
N GLU A 98 -4.83 9.17 -6.74
CA GLU A 98 -5.98 10.02 -7.06
C GLU A 98 -6.61 9.66 -8.41
N ASP A 99 -5.78 9.42 -9.43
CA ASP A 99 -6.25 9.02 -10.75
C ASP A 99 -6.82 7.59 -10.76
N PHE A 100 -6.17 6.66 -10.05
CA PHE A 100 -6.66 5.29 -9.88
C PHE A 100 -8.05 5.24 -9.22
N LEU A 101 -8.28 6.06 -8.19
CA LEU A 101 -9.58 6.12 -7.51
C LEU A 101 -10.70 6.71 -8.39
N LYS A 102 -10.38 7.37 -9.51
CA LYS A 102 -11.37 7.89 -10.47
C LYS A 102 -11.85 6.83 -11.47
N ILE A 103 -11.09 5.74 -11.66
CA ILE A 103 -11.41 4.67 -12.62
C ILE A 103 -12.75 3.99 -12.27
N ASN A 104 -13.05 3.85 -10.98
CA ASN A 104 -14.26 3.17 -10.52
C ASN A 104 -14.86 3.90 -9.31
N SER A 105 -16.14 4.28 -9.41
CA SER A 105 -16.87 4.96 -8.32
C SER A 105 -17.01 4.09 -7.06
N GLY A 106 -16.98 2.76 -7.22
CA GLY A 106 -16.90 1.78 -6.14
C GLY A 106 -15.61 1.90 -5.33
N LEU A 107 -14.44 2.05 -5.97
CA LEU A 107 -13.17 2.26 -5.26
C LEU A 107 -13.24 3.50 -4.36
N LYS A 108 -13.59 4.65 -4.93
CA LYS A 108 -13.60 5.92 -4.20
C LYS A 108 -14.47 5.89 -2.94
N SER A 109 -15.59 5.15 -2.98
CA SER A 109 -16.54 5.09 -1.86
C SER A 109 -16.18 4.04 -0.79
N ARG A 110 -15.33 3.06 -1.11
CA ARG A 110 -14.86 2.03 -0.16
C ARG A 110 -13.50 2.39 0.45
N PHE A 111 -12.74 3.29 -0.17
CA PHE A 111 -11.46 3.81 0.33
C PHE A 111 -11.58 5.27 0.80
N ASN A 112 -12.36 5.50 1.87
CA ASN A 112 -12.61 6.85 2.40
C ASN A 112 -11.56 7.33 3.42
N TYR A 113 -10.60 6.48 3.78
CA TYR A 113 -9.53 6.81 4.72
C TYR A 113 -8.21 6.87 3.96
N THR A 114 -7.66 8.08 3.83
CA THR A 114 -6.34 8.33 3.26
C THR A 114 -5.37 8.69 4.37
N VAL A 115 -4.16 8.14 4.28
CA VAL A 115 -3.04 8.51 5.16
C VAL A 115 -1.91 8.93 4.24
N ASP A 116 -1.62 10.23 4.24
CA ASP A 116 -0.51 10.79 3.47
C ASP A 116 0.79 10.66 4.27
N PHE A 117 1.83 10.19 3.59
CA PHE A 117 3.19 10.13 4.13
C PHE A 117 4.00 11.21 3.42
N GLU A 118 4.34 12.27 4.16
CA GLU A 118 5.18 13.35 3.65
C GLU A 118 6.62 12.86 3.50
N ASP A 119 7.33 13.41 2.51
CA ASP A 119 8.75 13.19 2.36
C ASP A 119 9.50 13.78 3.56
N TYR A 120 10.59 13.12 3.95
CA TYR A 120 11.45 13.65 5.01
C TYR A 120 12.06 14.99 4.60
N THR A 121 12.06 15.93 5.53
CA THR A 121 12.81 17.17 5.38
C THR A 121 14.32 16.88 5.31
N PRO A 122 15.13 17.76 4.69
CA PRO A 122 16.58 17.64 4.67
C PRO A 122 17.20 17.46 6.08
N ILE A 123 16.59 18.09 7.09
CA ILE A 123 17.01 17.99 8.49
C ILE A 123 16.71 16.59 9.04
N GLU A 124 15.52 16.05 8.79
CA GLU A 124 15.18 14.68 9.19
C GLU A 124 16.06 13.65 8.46
N LEU A 125 16.40 13.89 7.18
CA LEU A 125 17.33 13.05 6.43
C LEU A 125 18.75 13.10 7.01
N LEU A 126 19.22 14.25 7.50
CA LEU A 126 20.48 14.36 8.25
C LEU A 126 20.43 13.52 9.54
N GLU A 127 19.35 13.62 10.32
CA GLU A 127 19.19 12.83 11.54
C GLU A 127 19.18 11.33 11.25
N ILE A 128 18.40 10.89 10.25
CA ILE A 128 18.36 9.50 9.79
C ILE A 128 19.76 9.04 9.35
N SER A 129 20.48 9.86 8.59
CA SER A 129 21.85 9.56 8.13
C SER A 129 22.81 9.36 9.29
N LYS A 130 22.72 10.18 10.35
CA LYS A 130 23.52 10.02 11.57
C LYS A 130 23.17 8.72 12.32
N VAL A 131 21.88 8.37 12.40
CA VAL A 131 21.45 7.09 13.01
C VAL A 131 21.99 5.89 12.22
N ILE A 132 21.91 5.93 10.89
CA ILE A 132 22.42 4.87 10.00
C ILE A 132 23.95 4.77 10.09
N ALA A 133 24.67 5.89 10.08
CA ALA A 133 26.12 5.89 10.22
C ALA A 133 26.53 5.24 11.55
N LYS A 134 25.89 5.66 12.65
CA LYS A 134 26.16 5.13 14.00
C LYS A 134 25.88 3.63 14.11
N SER A 135 24.78 3.14 13.53
CA SER A 135 24.47 1.70 13.54
C SER A 135 25.49 0.86 12.76
N ASN A 136 26.14 1.47 11.77
CA ASN A 136 27.24 0.86 11.00
C ASN A 136 28.63 1.12 11.60
N GLY A 137 28.72 1.76 12.77
CA GLY A 137 29.99 2.02 13.47
C GLY A 137 30.74 3.28 12.99
N TYR A 138 30.10 4.13 12.20
CA TYR A 138 30.62 5.42 11.75
C TYR A 138 30.05 6.57 12.58
N ILE A 139 30.79 7.67 12.65
CA ILE A 139 30.30 8.94 13.20
C ILE A 139 30.48 9.97 12.09
N ILE A 140 29.38 10.64 11.73
CA ILE A 140 29.43 11.79 10.82
C ILE A 140 29.86 12.97 11.67
N ASP A 141 30.96 13.59 11.30
CA ASP A 141 31.44 14.81 11.95
C ASP A 141 30.46 15.95 11.68
N GLU A 142 30.14 16.73 12.70
CA GLU A 142 29.17 17.83 12.64
C GLU A 142 29.55 18.90 11.60
N ILE A 143 30.83 18.99 11.24
CA ILE A 143 31.28 19.89 10.15
C ILE A 143 30.66 19.56 8.78
N LEU A 144 30.13 18.35 8.60
CA LEU A 144 29.49 17.91 7.35
C LEU A 144 27.98 18.17 7.34
N ASP A 145 27.38 18.59 8.45
CA ASP A 145 25.93 18.72 8.58
C ASP A 145 25.32 19.68 7.55
N GLU A 146 25.87 20.89 7.44
CA GLU A 146 25.39 21.90 6.47
C GLU A 146 25.46 21.37 5.03
N ARG A 147 26.58 20.73 4.68
CA ARG A 147 26.80 20.18 3.33
C ARG A 147 25.88 19.01 3.03
N LEU A 148 25.53 18.20 4.03
CA LEU A 148 24.57 17.10 3.87
C LEU A 148 23.15 17.61 3.73
N VAL A 149 22.77 18.65 4.48
CA VAL A 149 21.46 19.30 4.33
C VAL A 149 21.31 19.89 2.93
N GLU A 150 22.31 20.63 2.44
CA GLU A 150 22.31 21.15 1.05
C GLU A 150 22.19 20.03 0.01
N LEU A 151 22.85 18.89 0.24
CA LEU A 151 22.76 17.72 -0.65
C LEU A 151 21.36 17.09 -0.64
N PHE A 152 20.63 17.15 0.46
CA PHE A 152 19.28 16.60 0.57
C PHE A 152 18.19 17.57 0.07
N GLU A 153 18.52 18.83 -0.15
CA GLU A 153 17.63 19.81 -0.79
C GLU A 153 17.59 19.68 -2.33
N THR A 154 18.61 19.06 -2.93
CA THR A 154 18.74 18.85 -4.39
C THR A 154 18.13 17.55 -4.87
#